data_AF-A0A5C4JI55-F1
#
_entry.id   AF-A0A5C4JI55-F1
#
_cell.length_a   1.000
_cell.length_b   1.000
_cell.length_c   1.000
_cell.angle_alpha   90.00
_cell.angle_beta   90.00
_cell.angle_gamma   90.00
#
_symmetry.space_group_name_H-M   'P 1'
#
loop_
_entity.id
_entity.type
_entity.pdbx_description
1 polymer ?
#
loop_
_entity_poly.entity_id
_entity_poly.type
_entity_poly.pdbx_seq_one_letter_code
_entity_poly.pdbx_strand_id
1 'polypeptide(L)'
;MRKSLISLPITAISLTLLGAVPAHAAHPTTPGTAATPAPGQEHGAGHGAPAPTGAPPADPSAAPSGGPAPGARTSQPQTGQGQETPSQGNGAPSRGRGKAVFLAARLSGANEVPASAGDADGSGTALVRVQGNRVTFALSWNGITAPTLGHIHRGGAGVNGDVAVPLFTSAMPATVTAAAGAVTVPDPTIADGLRNNPGNWYVNLHTAENPKGAVRAQLTPLGGRSDILRLLKTGGKRAFLSGDQEVPVKGGPAVGDPDARAVAFVRPSPVRSSAGGGSVRFSMAWIGVTPSLAHIHRGGFGTNGPVTVNLFTTAVPSTIFAVSGTATGVDPGVVQGIRTNPRNWYANLHSTEFPGGAVRGQLND
;
A
#
# COMPACT_ATOMS: atom_id res chain seq x y z
N MET A 1 43.91 -60.03 -2.60
CA MET A 1 44.49 -59.42 -1.39
C MET A 1 43.41 -59.32 -0.32
N ARG A 2 43.64 -59.95 0.83
CA ARG A 2 42.77 -59.98 2.02
C ARG A 2 42.93 -58.70 2.85
N LYS A 3 41.84 -58.24 3.49
CA LYS A 3 41.71 -57.85 4.92
C LYS A 3 40.41 -57.03 5.05
N SER A 4 39.30 -57.56 5.55
CA SER A 4 38.95 -58.03 6.92
C SER A 4 38.37 -56.92 7.80
N LEU A 5 37.18 -57.24 8.33
CA LEU A 5 36.33 -56.51 9.28
C LEU A 5 37.03 -56.16 10.59
N ILE A 6 36.56 -55.11 11.28
CA ILE A 6 36.45 -55.05 12.75
C ILE A 6 35.15 -54.33 13.14
N SER A 7 34.48 -54.88 14.15
CA SER A 7 33.17 -54.51 14.71
C SER A 7 33.30 -54.33 16.23
N LEU A 8 32.57 -53.34 16.79
CA LEU A 8 32.08 -53.18 18.20
C LEU A 8 33.12 -52.90 19.32
N PRO A 9 32.74 -52.41 20.55
CA PRO A 9 31.39 -52.26 21.16
C PRO A 9 31.07 -50.94 21.93
N ILE A 10 29.86 -50.97 22.52
CA ILE A 10 29.11 -50.07 23.42
C ILE A 10 29.77 -49.85 24.80
N THR A 11 29.64 -48.65 25.38
CA THR A 11 29.49 -48.47 26.85
C THR A 11 28.64 -47.24 27.19
N ALA A 12 27.62 -47.45 28.02
CA ALA A 12 26.82 -46.43 28.70
C ALA A 12 27.37 -46.20 30.12
N ILE A 13 27.38 -44.94 30.60
CA ILE A 13 27.42 -44.61 32.04
C ILE A 13 26.54 -43.39 32.27
N SER A 14 25.50 -43.57 33.07
CA SER A 14 24.77 -42.52 33.79
C SER A 14 25.43 -42.31 35.15
N LEU A 15 25.55 -41.07 35.63
CA LEU A 15 25.30 -40.76 37.04
C LEU A 15 24.98 -39.28 37.27
N THR A 16 24.06 -39.09 38.20
CA THR A 16 23.22 -37.97 38.59
C THR A 16 23.87 -37.10 39.69
N LEU A 17 23.14 -36.03 40.07
CA LEU A 17 23.16 -35.25 41.33
C LEU A 17 24.13 -34.05 41.40
N LEU A 18 23.80 -32.89 41.97
CA LEU A 18 22.67 -32.39 42.77
C LEU A 18 22.78 -30.85 42.86
N GLY A 19 21.66 -30.12 42.99
CA GLY A 19 21.69 -28.70 43.35
C GLY A 19 20.33 -27.99 43.27
N ALA A 20 19.42 -28.29 44.20
CA ALA A 20 18.27 -27.44 44.58
C ALA A 20 18.79 -26.15 45.27
N VAL A 21 18.07 -25.03 45.44
CA VAL A 21 16.82 -24.76 46.21
C VAL A 21 16.43 -23.26 45.97
N PRO A 22 15.35 -22.66 46.54
CA PRO A 22 13.95 -23.09 46.73
C PRO A 22 12.93 -22.13 46.06
N ALA A 23 11.70 -22.62 45.94
CA ALA A 23 10.50 -21.83 45.73
C ALA A 23 10.03 -21.16 47.03
N HIS A 24 9.47 -19.96 46.92
CA HIS A 24 8.62 -19.33 47.94
C HIS A 24 7.19 -19.26 47.40
N ALA A 25 6.26 -19.89 48.11
CA ALA A 25 4.83 -19.81 47.86
C ALA A 25 4.20 -18.79 48.81
N ALA A 26 3.33 -17.92 48.30
CA ALA A 26 2.33 -17.23 49.10
C ALA A 26 1.09 -16.89 48.24
N HIS A 27 0.03 -17.62 48.56
CA HIS A 27 -1.41 -17.31 48.57
C HIS A 27 -2.16 -16.65 47.39
N PRO A 28 -3.40 -17.14 47.11
CA PRO A 28 -4.31 -16.57 46.12
C PRO A 28 -5.22 -15.50 46.75
N THR A 29 -5.55 -14.45 45.99
CA THR A 29 -6.67 -13.55 46.28
C THR A 29 -7.65 -13.57 45.11
N THR A 30 -8.88 -14.01 45.40
CA THR A 30 -10.08 -13.89 44.56
C THR A 30 -10.86 -12.61 44.93
N PRO A 31 -11.85 -12.19 44.11
CA PRO A 31 -12.01 -10.80 43.67
C PRO A 31 -12.97 -9.95 44.51
N GLY A 32 -12.69 -8.65 44.56
CA GLY A 32 -13.61 -7.62 45.05
C GLY A 32 -14.43 -7.01 43.92
N THR A 33 -15.73 -7.19 44.02
CA THR A 33 -16.82 -6.53 43.28
C THR A 33 -16.95 -5.06 43.66
N ALA A 34 -17.00 -4.15 42.68
CA ALA A 34 -17.69 -2.85 42.74
C ALA A 34 -17.73 -2.26 41.32
N ALA A 35 -18.86 -2.34 40.62
CA ALA A 35 -19.95 -1.36 40.61
C ALA A 35 -19.71 -0.21 39.61
N THR A 36 -20.35 -0.37 38.45
CA THR A 36 -20.75 0.68 37.51
C THR A 36 -21.52 1.79 38.23
N PRO A 37 -21.38 3.04 37.76
CA PRO A 37 -22.60 3.78 37.42
C PRO A 37 -22.49 4.49 36.06
N ALA A 38 -23.55 4.34 35.28
CA ALA A 38 -23.97 5.27 34.23
C ALA A 38 -25.33 5.85 34.68
N PRO A 39 -25.90 6.83 33.98
CA PRO A 39 -25.37 8.16 33.67
C PRO A 39 -26.28 9.25 34.29
N GLY A 40 -25.70 10.39 34.69
CA GLY A 40 -26.47 11.56 35.11
C GLY A 40 -26.87 12.40 33.90
N GLN A 41 -28.18 12.47 33.64
CA GLN A 41 -28.79 13.52 32.84
C GLN A 41 -28.96 14.77 33.70
N GLU A 42 -28.56 15.93 33.17
CA GLU A 42 -29.17 17.22 33.52
C GLU A 42 -29.52 17.99 32.25
N HIS A 43 -30.83 18.26 32.12
CA HIS A 43 -31.43 19.41 31.45
C HIS A 43 -30.86 20.71 32.06
N GLY A 44 -30.73 21.87 31.42
CA GLY A 44 -31.22 22.42 30.17
C GLY A 44 -31.03 23.95 30.20
N ALA A 45 -31.44 24.62 29.11
CA ALA A 45 -31.46 26.07 28.85
C ALA A 45 -30.10 26.74 28.55
N GLY A 46 -29.95 27.58 27.53
CA GLY A 46 -30.87 28.19 26.58
C GLY A 46 -30.13 29.21 25.70
N HIS A 47 -30.84 29.77 24.71
CA HIS A 47 -30.47 30.88 23.81
C HIS A 47 -29.53 30.50 22.65
N GLY A 48 -29.80 30.79 21.38
CA GLY A 48 -30.85 31.54 20.70
C GLY A 48 -30.41 31.68 19.23
N ALA A 49 -31.26 31.31 18.29
CA ALA A 49 -31.04 31.55 16.86
C ALA A 49 -31.52 32.97 16.48
N PRO A 50 -31.00 33.52 15.37
CA PRO A 50 -31.90 34.19 14.45
C PRO A 50 -31.78 33.67 13.01
N ALA A 51 -32.94 33.57 12.36
CA ALA A 51 -33.16 33.21 10.96
C ALA A 51 -32.91 34.42 10.02
N PRO A 52 -32.87 34.21 8.69
CA PRO A 52 -32.27 35.13 7.71
C PRO A 52 -33.26 36.15 7.13
N THR A 53 -32.74 37.21 6.53
CA THR A 53 -33.52 38.23 5.80
C THR A 53 -32.99 38.44 4.38
N GLY A 54 -33.90 38.60 3.41
CA GLY A 54 -33.67 39.34 2.17
C GLY A 54 -33.67 38.55 0.85
N ALA A 55 -34.78 38.63 0.09
CA ALA A 55 -34.92 38.22 -1.31
C ALA A 55 -34.90 39.47 -2.25
N PRO A 56 -35.22 39.39 -3.58
CA PRO A 56 -34.31 39.53 -4.73
C PRO A 56 -34.57 40.78 -5.61
N PRO A 57 -33.90 40.92 -6.77
CA PRO A 57 -34.63 41.08 -8.05
C PRO A 57 -33.93 40.31 -9.21
N ALA A 58 -34.55 39.68 -10.21
CA ALA A 58 -35.59 40.01 -11.21
C ALA A 58 -34.97 39.89 -12.63
N ASP A 59 -35.62 39.07 -13.45
CA ASP A 59 -35.43 38.82 -14.89
C ASP A 59 -35.84 40.07 -15.72
N PRO A 60 -35.37 40.23 -16.98
CA PRO A 60 -36.34 40.06 -18.07
C PRO A 60 -35.77 39.42 -19.36
N SER A 61 -36.43 38.33 -19.77
CA SER A 61 -37.13 38.11 -21.06
C SER A 61 -36.57 38.67 -22.39
N ALA A 62 -36.40 37.75 -23.36
CA ALA A 62 -37.12 37.69 -24.66
C ALA A 62 -36.24 37.26 -25.85
N ALA A 63 -36.66 36.18 -26.51
CA ALA A 63 -36.27 35.80 -27.88
C ALA A 63 -37.00 36.69 -28.92
N PRO A 64 -36.67 36.66 -30.23
CA PRO A 64 -37.17 35.56 -31.06
C PRO A 64 -36.27 35.11 -32.25
N SER A 65 -36.74 34.00 -32.82
CA SER A 65 -36.39 33.25 -34.02
C SER A 65 -36.26 34.01 -35.35
N GLY A 66 -35.44 33.48 -36.28
CA GLY A 66 -35.59 33.68 -37.72
C GLY A 66 -34.51 33.03 -38.60
N GLY A 67 -34.91 32.18 -39.57
CA GLY A 67 -34.19 31.86 -40.82
C GLY A 67 -35.19 31.92 -41.99
N PRO A 68 -34.87 31.54 -43.27
CA PRO A 68 -33.59 31.22 -43.92
C PRO A 68 -33.34 31.86 -45.34
N ALA A 69 -32.13 31.62 -45.92
CA ALA A 69 -31.74 31.52 -47.37
C ALA A 69 -31.64 32.80 -48.28
N PRO A 70 -31.06 32.78 -49.53
CA PRO A 70 -29.93 32.02 -50.13
C PRO A 70 -28.91 32.86 -50.99
N GLY A 71 -27.73 32.29 -51.29
CA GLY A 71 -27.05 32.33 -52.61
C GLY A 71 -26.16 33.53 -53.02
N ALA A 72 -24.88 33.28 -53.33
CA ALA A 72 -24.22 33.60 -54.62
C ALA A 72 -22.72 33.21 -54.62
N ARG A 73 -22.27 32.68 -55.75
CA ARG A 73 -20.93 32.12 -56.03
C ARG A 73 -20.03 33.18 -56.68
N THR A 74 -18.71 33.11 -56.45
CA THR A 74 -17.67 33.42 -57.46
C THR A 74 -16.35 32.65 -57.19
N SER A 75 -16.08 31.67 -58.08
CA SER A 75 -14.81 31.21 -58.68
C SER A 75 -13.41 31.39 -58.02
N GLN A 76 -12.85 30.24 -57.58
CA GLN A 76 -11.54 29.58 -57.91
C GLN A 76 -10.18 30.33 -57.85
N PRO A 77 -9.00 29.63 -57.71
CA PRO A 77 -8.77 28.17 -57.78
C PRO A 77 -7.99 27.51 -56.61
N GLN A 78 -8.04 26.18 -56.64
CA GLN A 78 -7.47 25.18 -55.73
C GLN A 78 -5.93 25.11 -55.73
N THR A 79 -5.37 24.93 -54.55
CA THR A 79 -4.26 24.00 -54.23
C THR A 79 -4.62 23.42 -52.85
N GLY A 80 -5.12 22.18 -52.71
CA GLY A 80 -4.33 20.96 -52.78
C GLY A 80 -3.91 20.55 -51.37
N GLN A 81 -4.51 19.45 -50.87
CA GLN A 81 -4.09 18.55 -49.78
C GLN A 81 -4.97 18.51 -48.50
N GLY A 82 -5.68 17.38 -48.36
CA GLY A 82 -5.82 16.60 -47.13
C GLY A 82 -6.70 17.12 -46.00
N GLN A 83 -7.99 16.76 -46.00
CA GLN A 83 -8.81 16.74 -44.78
C GLN A 83 -8.34 15.62 -43.86
N GLU A 84 -7.81 15.96 -42.68
CA GLU A 84 -7.68 15.03 -41.56
C GLU A 84 -8.98 15.04 -40.75
N THR A 85 -9.66 13.88 -40.74
CA THR A 85 -10.73 13.55 -39.79
C THR A 85 -10.17 13.42 -38.36
N PRO A 86 -10.82 13.98 -37.33
CA PRO A 86 -10.38 13.81 -35.94
C PRO A 86 -10.81 12.44 -35.41
N SER A 87 -9.90 11.46 -35.43
CA SER A 87 -10.08 10.20 -34.70
C SER A 87 -9.70 10.42 -33.24
N GLN A 88 -10.70 10.37 -32.36
CA GLN A 88 -10.50 10.23 -30.92
C GLN A 88 -9.65 8.98 -30.63
N GLY A 89 -8.49 9.17 -30.02
CA GLY A 89 -7.55 8.12 -29.65
C GLY A 89 -7.52 7.94 -28.14
N ASN A 90 -8.16 6.88 -27.67
CA ASN A 90 -8.06 6.36 -26.32
C ASN A 90 -6.56 6.05 -26.04
N GLY A 91 -5.89 6.93 -25.30
CA GLY A 91 -4.44 6.90 -25.09
C GLY A 91 -4.02 5.78 -24.16
N ALA A 92 -3.89 4.56 -24.67
CA ALA A 92 -3.17 3.50 -23.98
C ALA A 92 -1.75 4.02 -23.63
N PRO A 93 -1.24 3.79 -22.41
CA PRO A 93 0.08 4.27 -22.03
C PRO A 93 1.12 3.71 -23.00
N SER A 94 1.87 4.62 -23.63
CA SER A 94 3.01 4.29 -24.49
C SER A 94 3.87 3.24 -23.81
N ARG A 95 3.87 2.01 -24.35
CA ARG A 95 4.78 0.95 -23.90
C ARG A 95 6.17 1.44 -24.22
N GLY A 96 6.89 1.93 -23.21
CA GLY A 96 8.24 2.50 -23.36
C GLY A 96 9.12 1.57 -24.20
N ARG A 97 9.44 1.99 -25.44
CA ARG A 97 10.13 1.20 -26.46
C ARG A 97 11.65 1.12 -26.21
N GLY A 98 12.06 0.87 -24.97
CA GLY A 98 13.47 0.77 -24.56
C GLY A 98 13.77 -0.54 -23.83
N LYS A 99 15.04 -0.98 -23.89
CA LYS A 99 15.55 -2.04 -23.02
C LYS A 99 15.44 -1.57 -21.56
N ALA A 100 14.84 -2.38 -20.71
CA ALA A 100 14.73 -2.06 -19.29
C ALA A 100 16.08 -2.29 -18.57
N VAL A 101 16.47 -1.35 -17.72
CA VAL A 101 17.57 -1.49 -16.76
C VAL A 101 16.98 -1.74 -15.38
N PHE A 102 17.55 -2.69 -14.65
CA PHE A 102 17.16 -3.02 -13.28
C PHE A 102 18.27 -2.58 -12.35
N LEU A 103 17.91 -1.92 -11.26
CA LEU A 103 18.82 -1.35 -10.27
C LEU A 103 18.39 -1.81 -8.88
N ALA A 104 19.32 -1.78 -7.94
CA ALA A 104 19.04 -2.03 -6.54
C ALA A 104 19.84 -1.10 -5.62
N ALA A 105 19.29 -0.88 -4.43
CA ALA A 105 19.97 -0.24 -3.31
C ALA A 105 19.63 -0.98 -2.01
N ARG A 106 20.61 -1.15 -1.11
CA ARG A 106 20.41 -1.66 0.25
C ARG A 106 20.55 -0.49 1.21
N LEU A 107 19.41 0.02 1.68
CA LEU A 107 19.33 1.27 2.41
C LEU A 107 19.72 1.03 3.88
N SER A 108 20.41 2.01 4.46
CA SER A 108 20.77 2.05 5.87
C SER A 108 20.82 3.51 6.33
N GLY A 109 20.44 3.80 7.58
CA GLY A 109 20.59 5.14 8.13
C GLY A 109 22.04 5.54 8.35
N ALA A 110 22.95 4.56 8.50
CA ALA A 110 24.40 4.82 8.56
C ALA A 110 24.95 5.45 7.26
N ASN A 111 24.24 5.32 6.14
CA ASN A 111 24.65 5.90 4.87
C ASN A 111 24.25 7.38 4.72
N GLU A 112 23.39 7.91 5.59
CA GLU A 112 22.95 9.32 5.54
C GLU A 112 24.13 10.29 5.71
N VAL A 113 23.96 11.52 5.21
CA VAL A 113 24.98 12.58 5.31
C VAL A 113 24.41 13.84 5.96
N PRO A 114 25.04 14.36 7.04
CA PRO A 114 26.27 13.87 7.67
C PRO A 114 26.12 12.48 8.32
N ALA A 115 27.24 11.79 8.54
CA ALA A 115 27.24 10.49 9.19
C ALA A 115 26.46 10.55 10.53
N SER A 116 25.65 9.52 10.81
CA SER A 116 24.74 9.43 11.96
C SER A 116 23.48 10.32 11.90
N ALA A 117 23.18 10.99 10.77
CA ALA A 117 21.93 11.74 10.61
C ALA A 117 20.69 10.86 10.38
N GLY A 118 20.90 9.62 9.91
CA GLY A 118 19.85 8.66 9.63
C GLY A 118 19.39 7.89 10.87
N ASP A 119 18.42 7.02 10.64
CA ASP A 119 17.89 6.13 11.67
C ASP A 119 18.85 4.97 11.94
N ALA A 120 19.24 4.78 13.21
CA ALA A 120 20.37 3.94 13.58
C ALA A 120 20.11 2.44 13.37
N ASP A 121 18.88 1.99 13.61
CA ASP A 121 18.41 0.62 13.33
C ASP A 121 17.66 0.51 11.99
N GLY A 122 17.51 1.63 11.29
CA GLY A 122 16.83 1.73 10.02
C GLY A 122 17.56 1.01 8.89
N SER A 123 16.80 0.19 8.16
CA SER A 123 17.27 -0.48 6.96
C SER A 123 16.17 -0.62 5.91
N GLY A 124 16.59 -0.86 4.66
CA GLY A 124 15.64 -1.10 3.58
C GLY A 124 16.25 -1.73 2.34
N THR A 125 15.40 -2.04 1.37
CA THR A 125 15.81 -2.46 0.03
C THR A 125 14.96 -1.74 -0.99
N ALA A 126 15.60 -1.21 -2.03
CA ALA A 126 14.95 -0.69 -3.21
C ALA A 126 15.31 -1.55 -4.42
N LEU A 127 14.30 -1.87 -5.23
CA LEU A 127 14.47 -2.40 -6.57
C LEU A 127 13.81 -1.44 -7.54
N VAL A 128 14.55 -1.01 -8.56
CA VAL A 128 14.09 -0.02 -9.52
C VAL A 128 14.24 -0.58 -10.92
N ARG A 129 13.21 -0.39 -11.74
CA ARG A 129 13.18 -0.72 -13.16
C ARG A 129 12.99 0.58 -13.94
N VAL A 130 13.94 0.91 -14.80
CA VAL A 130 13.88 2.08 -15.68
C VAL A 130 13.67 1.59 -17.10
N GLN A 131 12.57 2.01 -17.74
CA GLN A 131 12.28 1.69 -19.14
C GLN A 131 11.67 2.89 -19.85
N GLY A 132 12.36 3.39 -20.89
CA GLY A 132 12.00 4.69 -21.48
C GLY A 132 12.07 5.78 -20.41
N ASN A 133 10.98 6.52 -20.24
CA ASN A 133 10.80 7.52 -19.19
C ASN A 133 9.99 7.00 -17.98
N ARG A 134 9.74 5.69 -17.87
CA ARG A 134 9.01 5.11 -16.75
C ARG A 134 9.97 4.51 -15.73
N VAL A 135 9.85 4.95 -14.49
CA VAL A 135 10.52 4.40 -13.31
C VAL A 135 9.48 3.59 -12.53
N THR A 136 9.64 2.27 -12.49
CA THR A 136 8.84 1.38 -11.64
C THR A 136 9.71 0.93 -10.47
N PHE A 137 9.20 0.97 -9.26
CA PHE A 137 9.99 0.68 -8.07
C PHE A 137 9.25 -0.25 -7.11
N ALA A 138 10.02 -0.97 -6.31
CA ALA A 138 9.56 -1.64 -5.11
C ALA A 138 10.50 -1.31 -3.96
N LEU A 139 9.94 -1.05 -2.79
CA LEU A 139 10.64 -0.66 -1.59
C LEU A 139 10.18 -1.57 -0.45
N SER A 140 11.11 -1.95 0.42
CA SER A 140 10.80 -2.55 1.72
C SER A 140 11.66 -1.88 2.78
N TRP A 141 11.09 -1.68 3.97
CA TRP A 141 11.79 -1.05 5.09
C TRP A 141 11.59 -1.83 6.38
N ASN A 142 12.54 -1.68 7.29
CA ASN A 142 12.55 -2.31 8.61
C ASN A 142 13.32 -1.43 9.59
N GLY A 143 12.85 -1.39 10.85
CA GLY A 143 13.50 -0.57 11.88
C GLY A 143 13.33 0.93 11.65
N ILE A 144 12.30 1.33 10.89
CA ILE A 144 11.86 2.74 10.76
C ILE A 144 10.33 2.77 10.82
N THR A 145 9.76 3.92 11.20
CA THR A 145 8.32 4.16 11.09
C THR A 145 7.89 4.23 9.61
N ALA A 146 6.58 4.25 9.34
CA ALA A 146 6.08 4.31 7.98
C ALA A 146 6.62 5.55 7.25
N PRO A 147 7.29 5.39 6.09
CA PRO A 147 7.88 6.50 5.38
C PRO A 147 6.87 7.59 5.01
N THR A 148 7.25 8.84 5.25
CA THR A 148 6.48 10.03 4.88
C THR A 148 6.76 10.44 3.44
N LEU A 149 7.99 10.22 2.97
CA LEU A 149 8.45 10.54 1.62
C LEU A 149 9.41 9.47 1.12
N GLY A 150 9.46 9.30 -0.21
CA GLY A 150 10.45 8.47 -0.87
C GLY A 150 10.94 9.13 -2.15
N HIS A 151 12.25 9.19 -2.32
CA HIS A 151 12.87 9.92 -3.42
C HIS A 151 13.99 9.10 -4.07
N ILE A 152 14.25 9.40 -5.35
CA ILE A 152 15.56 9.21 -5.96
C ILE A 152 16.21 10.58 -6.11
N HIS A 153 17.42 10.72 -5.57
CA HIS A 153 18.22 11.94 -5.66
C HIS A 153 19.36 11.79 -6.67
N ARG A 154 19.85 12.92 -7.17
CA ARG A 154 21.04 13.01 -8.03
C ARG A 154 22.26 13.44 -7.21
N GLY A 155 23.04 12.47 -6.73
CA GLY A 155 24.23 12.70 -5.93
C GLY A 155 25.13 11.46 -5.89
N GLY A 156 26.43 11.68 -5.94
CA GLY A 156 27.43 10.62 -5.75
C GLY A 156 27.50 10.17 -4.29
N ALA A 157 28.21 9.06 -4.06
CA ALA A 157 28.41 8.53 -2.71
C ALA A 157 29.00 9.60 -1.77
N GLY A 158 28.39 9.77 -0.59
CA GLY A 158 28.83 10.74 0.41
C GLY A 158 28.38 12.19 0.18
N VAL A 159 27.65 12.47 -0.91
CA VAL A 159 27.22 13.84 -1.26
C VAL A 159 25.70 13.91 -1.33
N ASN A 160 25.10 14.91 -0.65
CA ASN A 160 23.67 15.18 -0.78
C ASN A 160 23.36 15.77 -2.16
N GLY A 161 22.29 15.30 -2.78
CA GLY A 161 21.86 15.72 -4.10
C GLY A 161 20.42 16.20 -4.13
N ASP A 162 20.05 16.90 -5.20
CA ASP A 162 18.66 17.35 -5.41
C ASP A 162 17.73 16.15 -5.65
N VAL A 163 16.46 16.30 -5.28
CA VAL A 163 15.40 15.34 -5.60
C VAL A 163 15.20 15.33 -7.11
N ALA A 164 15.36 14.15 -7.73
CA ALA A 164 15.13 13.98 -9.16
C ALA A 164 13.84 13.20 -9.47
N VAL A 165 13.50 12.22 -8.64
CA VAL A 165 12.26 11.45 -8.79
C VAL A 165 11.54 11.37 -7.46
N PRO A 166 10.43 12.11 -7.28
CA PRO A 166 9.51 11.90 -6.17
C PRO A 166 8.77 10.57 -6.36
N LEU A 167 9.18 9.53 -5.64
CA LEU A 167 8.55 8.20 -5.71
C LEU A 167 7.18 8.23 -5.06
N PHE A 168 7.06 8.90 -3.92
CA PHE A 168 5.81 9.25 -3.25
C PHE A 168 6.02 10.46 -2.34
N THR A 169 4.98 11.29 -2.17
CA THR A 169 5.04 12.59 -1.48
C THR A 169 4.04 12.71 -0.33
N SER A 170 3.45 11.60 0.10
CA SER A 170 2.56 11.51 1.24
C SER A 170 2.86 10.26 2.04
N ALA A 171 2.48 10.24 3.32
CA ALA A 171 2.81 9.16 4.21
C ALA A 171 2.18 7.83 3.81
N MET A 172 2.96 6.75 3.98
CA MET A 172 2.47 5.39 3.89
C MET A 172 1.63 5.04 5.14
N PRO A 173 0.63 4.16 5.04
CA PRO A 173 -0.07 3.66 6.21
C PRO A 173 0.87 2.92 7.18
N ALA A 174 0.64 3.08 8.48
CA ALA A 174 1.50 2.56 9.54
C ALA A 174 1.74 1.03 9.49
N THR A 175 0.77 0.26 9.00
CA THR A 175 0.83 -1.20 8.89
C THR A 175 1.63 -1.69 7.67
N VAL A 176 1.95 -0.79 6.73
CA VAL A 176 2.67 -1.10 5.49
C VAL A 176 4.18 -1.11 5.77
N THR A 177 4.85 -2.13 5.23
CA THR A 177 6.31 -2.35 5.38
C THR A 177 7.02 -2.55 4.04
N ALA A 178 6.26 -2.65 2.96
CA ALA A 178 6.78 -2.62 1.61
C ALA A 178 5.71 -2.06 0.65
N ALA A 179 6.15 -1.41 -0.43
CA ALA A 179 5.27 -0.84 -1.43
C ALA A 179 5.91 -0.93 -2.82
N ALA A 180 5.09 -0.99 -3.86
CA ALA A 180 5.52 -0.86 -5.24
C ALA A 180 4.70 0.21 -5.97
N GLY A 181 5.38 0.97 -6.81
CA GLY A 181 4.80 2.10 -7.50
C GLY A 181 5.48 2.39 -8.83
N ALA A 182 4.95 3.36 -9.54
CA ALA A 182 5.52 3.84 -10.78
C ALA A 182 5.38 5.35 -10.94
N VAL A 183 6.39 5.96 -11.53
CA VAL A 183 6.41 7.38 -11.89
C VAL A 183 6.86 7.50 -13.34
N THR A 184 6.24 8.41 -14.09
CA THR A 184 6.74 8.85 -15.39
C THR A 184 7.60 10.08 -15.16
N VAL A 185 8.89 9.99 -15.50
CA VAL A 185 9.79 11.14 -15.40
C VAL A 185 9.64 12.01 -16.65
N PRO A 186 9.37 13.32 -16.53
CA PRO A 186 9.19 14.18 -17.69
C PRO A 186 10.53 14.51 -18.39
N ASP A 187 11.59 14.67 -17.61
CA ASP A 187 12.94 14.93 -18.13
C ASP A 187 13.63 13.60 -18.52
N PRO A 188 13.93 13.37 -19.81
CA PRO A 188 14.57 12.15 -20.27
C PRO A 188 16.00 11.99 -19.71
N THR A 189 16.68 13.08 -19.36
CA THR A 189 18.06 13.03 -18.84
C THR A 189 18.13 12.33 -17.48
N ILE A 190 17.05 12.37 -16.69
CA ILE A 190 16.93 11.63 -15.44
C ILE A 190 16.92 10.12 -15.71
N ALA A 191 16.07 9.67 -16.65
CA ALA A 191 15.99 8.26 -17.00
C ALA A 191 17.30 7.75 -17.64
N ASP A 192 17.94 8.57 -18.49
CA ASP A 192 19.25 8.25 -19.08
C ASP A 192 20.34 8.16 -18.01
N GLY A 193 20.36 9.10 -17.05
CA GLY A 193 21.31 9.10 -15.95
C GLY A 193 21.18 7.88 -15.05
N LEU A 194 19.95 7.48 -14.69
CA LEU A 194 19.69 6.26 -13.92
C LEU A 194 20.14 5.00 -14.66
N ARG A 195 19.98 4.97 -16.00
CA ARG A 195 20.37 3.82 -16.83
C ARG A 195 21.88 3.72 -17.02
N ASN A 196 22.54 4.86 -17.27
CA ASN A 196 23.93 4.89 -17.73
C ASN A 196 24.92 5.07 -16.58
N ASN A 197 24.56 5.81 -15.54
CA ASN A 197 25.43 6.15 -14.41
C ASN A 197 24.71 5.99 -13.05
N PRO A 198 24.12 4.81 -12.74
CA PRO A 198 23.29 4.62 -11.54
C PRO A 198 24.02 4.94 -10.23
N GLY A 199 25.35 4.79 -10.18
CA GLY A 199 26.15 5.13 -8.99
C GLY A 199 26.16 6.61 -8.61
N ASN A 200 25.65 7.51 -9.46
CA ASN A 200 25.47 8.94 -9.18
C ASN A 200 24.06 9.27 -8.67
N TRP A 201 23.29 8.25 -8.26
CA TRP A 201 21.92 8.39 -7.79
C TRP A 201 21.70 7.52 -6.56
N TYR A 202 20.84 7.97 -5.65
CA TYR A 202 20.49 7.19 -4.45
C TYR A 202 19.00 7.23 -4.18
N VAL A 203 18.51 6.15 -3.58
CA VAL A 203 17.15 6.10 -3.02
C VAL A 203 17.22 6.56 -1.57
N ASN A 204 16.28 7.39 -1.16
CA ASN A 204 16.12 7.86 0.21
C ASN A 204 14.68 7.69 0.67
N LEU A 205 14.50 7.21 1.91
CA LEU A 205 13.20 7.20 2.58
C LEU A 205 13.28 8.12 3.80
N HIS A 206 12.21 8.88 4.03
CA HIS A 206 12.10 9.84 5.12
C HIS A 206 11.00 9.39 6.07
N THR A 207 11.14 9.68 7.34
CA THR A 207 10.13 9.46 8.37
C THR A 207 9.76 10.78 9.05
N ALA A 208 8.80 10.75 9.97
CA ALA A 208 8.51 11.92 10.79
C ALA A 208 9.69 12.24 11.74
N GLU A 209 10.37 11.20 12.23
CA GLU A 209 11.51 11.28 13.13
C GLU A 209 12.78 11.73 12.39
N ASN A 210 12.95 11.31 11.14
CA ASN A 210 14.09 11.66 10.29
C ASN A 210 13.60 12.33 8.98
N PRO A 211 13.10 13.58 9.03
CA PRO A 211 12.52 14.25 7.87
C PRO A 211 13.55 14.57 6.79
N LYS A 212 14.84 14.66 7.15
CA LYS A 212 15.94 14.88 6.20
C LYS A 212 16.44 13.61 5.53
N GLY A 213 16.02 12.43 6.00
CA GLY A 213 16.43 11.12 5.50
C GLY A 213 16.57 10.14 6.65
N ALA A 214 15.77 9.08 6.66
CA ALA A 214 15.85 7.99 7.63
C ALA A 214 16.86 6.93 7.17
N VAL A 215 16.78 6.53 5.90
CA VAL A 215 17.67 5.54 5.29
C VAL A 215 17.94 5.88 3.82
N ARG A 216 19.17 5.64 3.37
CA ARG A 216 19.53 5.76 1.95
C ARG A 216 20.57 4.77 1.47
N ALA A 217 20.71 4.66 0.16
CA ALA A 217 21.84 4.01 -0.50
C ALA A 217 21.92 4.33 -2.00
N GLN A 218 23.15 4.32 -2.53
CA GLN A 218 23.40 4.46 -3.97
C GLN A 218 22.76 3.31 -4.77
N LEU A 219 22.30 3.64 -5.97
CA LEU A 219 21.80 2.66 -6.93
C LEU A 219 22.95 1.92 -7.61
N THR A 220 22.75 0.62 -7.78
CA THR A 220 23.68 -0.28 -8.45
C THR A 220 22.96 -1.13 -9.49
N PRO A 221 23.58 -1.47 -10.64
CA PRO A 221 22.95 -2.34 -11.62
C PRO A 221 22.66 -3.75 -11.08
N LEU A 222 21.51 -4.30 -11.44
CA LEU A 222 21.26 -5.73 -11.39
C LEU A 222 21.63 -6.34 -12.73
N GLY A 223 22.52 -7.35 -12.73
CA GLY A 223 23.08 -7.98 -13.93
C GLY A 223 22.10 -8.75 -14.82
N GLY A 224 20.79 -8.61 -14.61
CA GLY A 224 19.76 -9.30 -15.37
C GLY A 224 18.35 -8.77 -15.08
N ARG A 225 17.37 -9.34 -15.78
CA ARG A 225 15.96 -9.09 -15.49
C ARG A 225 15.66 -9.52 -14.05
N SER A 226 14.94 -8.68 -13.31
CA SER A 226 14.53 -8.99 -11.95
C SER A 226 13.04 -8.76 -11.79
N ASP A 227 12.37 -9.67 -11.09
CA ASP A 227 11.03 -9.39 -10.58
C ASP A 227 11.17 -8.42 -9.40
N ILE A 228 10.81 -7.16 -9.61
CA ILE A 228 10.88 -6.15 -8.56
C ILE A 228 9.79 -6.36 -7.49
N LEU A 229 8.67 -7.00 -7.83
CA LEU A 229 7.57 -7.22 -6.90
C LEU A 229 7.87 -8.33 -5.88
N ARG A 230 9.01 -9.02 -6.01
CA ARG A 230 9.50 -10.01 -5.03
C ARG A 230 9.68 -9.46 -3.61
N LEU A 231 9.75 -8.13 -3.44
CA LEU A 231 9.78 -7.52 -2.11
C LEU A 231 8.42 -7.57 -1.39
N LEU A 232 7.33 -7.66 -2.14
CA LEU A 232 5.99 -7.82 -1.60
C LEU A 232 5.76 -9.28 -1.22
N LYS A 233 5.33 -9.53 0.02
CA LYS A 233 5.18 -10.90 0.54
C LYS A 233 3.91 -11.54 -0.03
N THR A 234 4.03 -12.34 -1.08
CA THR A 234 2.88 -13.01 -1.73
C THR A 234 2.64 -14.43 -1.22
N GLY A 235 1.39 -14.90 -1.33
CA GLY A 235 0.90 -16.25 -0.98
C GLY A 235 0.10 -16.30 0.33
N GLY A 236 -0.42 -17.47 0.70
CA GLY A 236 -1.46 -17.61 1.74
C GLY A 236 -2.85 -17.65 1.12
N LYS A 237 -3.87 -17.29 1.90
CA LYS A 237 -5.23 -17.11 1.37
C LYS A 237 -5.21 -16.00 0.32
N ARG A 238 -6.06 -16.09 -0.70
CA ARG A 238 -6.13 -15.11 -1.79
C ARG A 238 -7.56 -14.63 -2.01
N ALA A 239 -7.71 -13.41 -2.48
CA ALA A 239 -8.95 -12.88 -3.02
C ALA A 239 -8.66 -12.14 -4.33
N PHE A 240 -9.56 -12.29 -5.30
CA PHE A 240 -9.63 -11.46 -6.50
C PHE A 240 -10.80 -10.52 -6.31
N LEU A 241 -10.52 -9.22 -6.28
CA LEU A 241 -11.48 -8.19 -5.91
C LEU A 241 -11.92 -7.42 -7.15
N SER A 242 -13.22 -7.19 -7.27
CA SER A 242 -13.84 -6.37 -8.32
C SER A 242 -15.09 -5.67 -7.78
N GLY A 243 -15.52 -4.60 -8.45
CA GLY A 243 -16.66 -3.80 -7.98
C GLY A 243 -17.99 -4.53 -8.07
N ASP A 244 -18.17 -5.41 -9.05
CA ASP A 244 -19.37 -6.25 -9.22
C ASP A 244 -19.58 -7.28 -8.11
N GLN A 245 -18.57 -7.52 -7.27
CA GLN A 245 -18.68 -8.38 -6.08
C GLN A 245 -19.17 -7.63 -4.83
N GLU A 246 -19.27 -6.30 -4.87
CA GLU A 246 -19.83 -5.52 -3.77
C GLU A 246 -21.31 -5.79 -3.58
N VAL A 247 -21.80 -5.62 -2.34
CA VAL A 247 -23.22 -5.84 -2.01
C VAL A 247 -23.81 -4.51 -1.52
N PRO A 248 -24.54 -3.78 -2.38
CA PRO A 248 -25.13 -2.49 -2.01
C PRO A 248 -26.15 -2.63 -0.87
N VAL A 249 -26.17 -1.63 0.01
CA VAL A 249 -27.21 -1.46 1.03
C VAL A 249 -28.06 -0.26 0.66
N LYS A 250 -29.38 -0.39 0.71
CA LYS A 250 -30.31 0.71 0.38
C LYS A 250 -30.06 1.90 1.30
N GLY A 251 -29.82 3.08 0.71
CA GLY A 251 -29.49 4.30 1.45
C GLY A 251 -28.08 4.33 2.03
N GLY A 252 -27.25 3.32 1.74
CA GLY A 252 -25.85 3.26 2.13
C GLY A 252 -24.93 4.08 1.20
N PRO A 253 -23.64 4.18 1.55
CA PRO A 253 -22.62 4.79 0.70
C PRO A 253 -22.49 4.08 -0.65
N ALA A 254 -21.92 4.77 -1.64
CA ALA A 254 -21.59 4.19 -2.93
C ALA A 254 -20.63 3.00 -2.79
N VAL A 255 -20.90 1.95 -3.58
CA VAL A 255 -20.09 0.74 -3.67
C VAL A 255 -19.93 0.31 -5.13
N GLY A 256 -18.91 -0.49 -5.40
CA GLY A 256 -18.79 -1.23 -6.66
C GLY A 256 -18.21 -0.41 -7.79
N ASP A 257 -16.92 -0.11 -7.70
CA ASP A 257 -16.17 0.58 -8.74
C ASP A 257 -16.02 -0.34 -9.98
N PRO A 258 -16.61 0.03 -11.13
CA PRO A 258 -16.62 -0.83 -12.32
C PRO A 258 -15.24 -0.95 -12.97
N ASP A 259 -14.34 0.00 -12.74
CA ASP A 259 -13.03 0.10 -13.38
C ASP A 259 -11.91 -0.45 -12.48
N ALA A 260 -12.16 -0.53 -11.18
CA ALA A 260 -11.19 -1.03 -10.22
C ALA A 260 -11.11 -2.56 -10.19
N ARG A 261 -9.90 -3.07 -10.07
CA ARG A 261 -9.63 -4.48 -9.76
C ARG A 261 -8.50 -4.56 -8.75
N ALA A 262 -8.53 -5.56 -7.88
CA ALA A 262 -7.42 -5.83 -6.98
C ALA A 262 -7.20 -7.33 -6.75
N VAL A 263 -6.01 -7.66 -6.27
CA VAL A 263 -5.68 -8.98 -5.71
C VAL A 263 -5.18 -8.78 -4.29
N ALA A 264 -5.65 -9.61 -3.37
CA ALA A 264 -5.18 -9.64 -2.00
C ALA A 264 -4.60 -11.02 -1.67
N PHE A 265 -3.48 -11.02 -0.95
CA PHE A 265 -2.90 -12.19 -0.31
C PHE A 265 -2.91 -11.97 1.20
N VAL A 266 -3.37 -12.97 1.95
CA VAL A 266 -3.60 -12.90 3.39
C VAL A 266 -2.98 -14.12 4.05
N ARG A 267 -2.09 -13.89 5.02
CA ARG A 267 -1.42 -14.93 5.81
C ARG A 267 -1.62 -14.67 7.29
N PRO A 268 -2.64 -15.30 7.90
CA PRO A 268 -2.83 -15.23 9.34
C PRO A 268 -1.71 -16.01 10.06
N SER A 269 -1.18 -15.46 11.14
CA SER A 269 -0.14 -16.10 11.95
C SER A 269 -0.62 -17.43 12.55
N PRO A 270 0.27 -18.39 12.82
CA PRO A 270 -0.08 -19.52 13.69
C PRO A 270 -0.56 -19.00 15.05
N VAL A 271 -1.69 -19.52 15.55
CA VAL A 271 -2.19 -19.20 16.89
C VAL A 271 -1.53 -20.20 17.85
N ARG A 272 -0.61 -19.70 18.69
CA ARG A 272 0.14 -20.55 19.66
C ARG A 272 -0.39 -20.44 21.09
N SER A 273 -1.12 -19.36 21.41
CA SER A 273 -1.84 -19.16 22.67
C SER A 273 -2.92 -18.09 22.48
N SER A 274 -3.94 -18.07 23.34
CA SER A 274 -5.00 -17.04 23.36
C SER A 274 -4.57 -15.73 24.03
N ALA A 275 -3.43 -15.72 24.73
CA ALA A 275 -2.96 -14.59 25.54
C ALA A 275 -2.15 -13.54 24.76
N GLY A 276 -1.80 -13.81 23.50
CA GLY A 276 -1.15 -12.85 22.60
C GLY A 276 -2.08 -12.48 21.44
N GLY A 277 -2.19 -11.19 21.13
CA GLY A 277 -2.87 -10.73 19.92
C GLY A 277 -2.27 -11.40 18.68
N GLY A 278 -3.13 -11.90 17.80
CA GLY A 278 -2.71 -12.49 16.54
C GLY A 278 -2.26 -11.43 15.53
N SER A 279 -1.69 -11.89 14.41
CA SER A 279 -1.34 -11.01 13.30
C SER A 279 -1.78 -11.58 11.96
N VAL A 280 -2.02 -10.69 11.01
CA VAL A 280 -2.35 -11.02 9.63
C VAL A 280 -1.37 -10.27 8.74
N ARG A 281 -0.46 -11.01 8.11
CA ARG A 281 0.36 -10.46 7.04
C ARG A 281 -0.49 -10.34 5.78
N PHE A 282 -0.34 -9.25 5.05
CA PHE A 282 -1.08 -9.04 3.81
C PHE A 282 -0.17 -8.50 2.71
N SER A 283 -0.60 -8.72 1.47
CA SER A 283 -0.17 -7.94 0.31
C SER A 283 -1.38 -7.67 -0.57
N MET A 284 -1.45 -6.48 -1.13
CA MET A 284 -2.51 -6.10 -2.07
C MET A 284 -1.90 -5.39 -3.26
N ALA A 285 -2.43 -5.63 -4.45
CA ALA A 285 -2.12 -4.89 -5.66
C ALA A 285 -3.42 -4.55 -6.38
N TRP A 286 -3.48 -3.37 -7.00
CA TRP A 286 -4.70 -2.85 -7.61
C TRP A 286 -4.42 -2.08 -8.90
N ILE A 287 -5.49 -1.89 -9.66
CA ILE A 287 -5.59 -1.01 -10.82
C ILE A 287 -6.93 -0.28 -10.76
N GLY A 288 -7.00 0.90 -11.38
CA GLY A 288 -8.26 1.65 -11.51
C GLY A 288 -8.78 2.29 -10.23
N VAL A 289 -8.05 2.23 -9.11
CA VAL A 289 -8.48 2.78 -7.82
C VAL A 289 -7.34 3.49 -7.11
N THR A 290 -7.68 4.56 -6.37
CA THR A 290 -6.80 5.20 -5.39
C THR A 290 -7.30 4.83 -3.98
N PRO A 291 -6.62 3.89 -3.29
CA PRO A 291 -7.13 3.39 -2.02
C PRO A 291 -7.15 4.42 -0.89
N SER A 292 -8.28 4.51 -0.21
CA SER A 292 -8.42 5.27 1.05
C SER A 292 -8.19 4.41 2.29
N LEU A 293 -8.58 3.14 2.25
CA LEU A 293 -8.36 2.14 3.29
C LEU A 293 -8.63 0.72 2.76
N ALA A 294 -8.22 -0.31 3.51
CA ALA A 294 -8.56 -1.70 3.22
C ALA A 294 -8.70 -2.54 4.48
N HIS A 295 -9.67 -3.45 4.48
CA HIS A 295 -9.98 -4.28 5.63
C HIS A 295 -10.40 -5.70 5.22
N ILE A 296 -10.47 -6.60 6.21
CA ILE A 296 -11.11 -7.92 6.08
C ILE A 296 -12.40 -7.91 6.91
N HIS A 297 -13.47 -8.41 6.31
CA HIS A 297 -14.77 -8.58 6.95
C HIS A 297 -15.10 -10.05 7.19
N ARG A 298 -15.95 -10.31 8.18
CA ARG A 298 -16.55 -11.64 8.42
C ARG A 298 -17.89 -11.75 7.71
N GLY A 299 -17.90 -12.33 6.52
CA GLY A 299 -19.12 -12.55 5.74
C GLY A 299 -18.91 -13.57 4.64
N GLY A 300 -19.92 -14.40 4.41
CA GLY A 300 -19.96 -15.31 3.28
C GLY A 300 -20.23 -14.58 1.97
N PHE A 301 -20.16 -15.34 0.88
CA PHE A 301 -20.41 -14.82 -0.47
C PHE A 301 -21.80 -14.17 -0.55
N GLY A 302 -21.87 -12.97 -1.13
CA GLY A 302 -23.13 -12.23 -1.29
C GLY A 302 -23.67 -11.57 -0.01
N THR A 303 -22.99 -11.68 1.13
CA THR A 303 -23.49 -11.14 2.41
C THR A 303 -22.50 -10.16 3.03
N ASN A 304 -22.96 -8.96 3.38
CA ASN A 304 -22.15 -8.00 4.13
C ASN A 304 -21.93 -8.47 5.58
N GLY A 305 -20.79 -8.12 6.16
CA GLY A 305 -20.45 -8.48 7.52
C GLY A 305 -19.58 -7.44 8.23
N PRO A 306 -19.34 -7.58 9.54
CA PRO A 306 -18.54 -6.63 10.30
C PRO A 306 -17.07 -6.65 9.85
N VAL A 307 -16.41 -5.49 9.96
CA VAL A 307 -14.94 -5.38 9.84
C VAL A 307 -14.30 -6.13 11.01
N THR A 308 -13.21 -6.85 10.74
CA THR A 308 -12.53 -7.70 11.73
C THR A 308 -11.01 -7.58 11.71
N VAL A 309 -10.43 -7.16 10.59
CA VAL A 309 -9.00 -6.87 10.49
C VAL A 309 -8.81 -5.58 9.71
N ASN A 310 -8.17 -4.60 10.33
CA ASN A 310 -7.76 -3.40 9.61
C ASN A 310 -6.42 -3.65 8.91
N LEU A 311 -6.41 -3.72 7.58
CA LEU A 311 -5.16 -3.93 6.83
C LEU A 311 -4.39 -2.62 6.74
N PHE A 312 -5.05 -1.54 6.33
CA PHE A 312 -4.58 -0.16 6.47
C PHE A 312 -5.77 0.79 6.54
N THR A 313 -5.62 1.90 7.28
CA THR A 313 -6.72 2.82 7.63
C THR A 313 -6.53 4.24 7.11
N THR A 314 -5.46 4.49 6.36
CA THR A 314 -5.17 5.78 5.74
C THR A 314 -4.91 5.59 4.26
N ALA A 315 -5.08 6.67 3.49
CA ALA A 315 -4.87 6.64 2.05
C ALA A 315 -3.45 6.21 1.69
N VAL A 316 -3.33 5.51 0.57
CA VAL A 316 -2.04 5.13 -0.01
C VAL A 316 -1.64 6.16 -1.07
N PRO A 317 -0.37 6.58 -1.19
CA PRO A 317 0.05 7.54 -2.20
C PRO A 317 -0.32 7.10 -3.62
N SER A 318 -0.75 8.02 -4.47
CA SER A 318 -1.32 7.71 -5.80
C SER A 318 -0.34 7.08 -6.79
N THR A 319 0.97 7.20 -6.56
CA THR A 319 2.02 6.55 -7.35
C THR A 319 2.16 5.05 -7.04
N ILE A 320 1.55 4.58 -5.95
CA ILE A 320 1.64 3.21 -5.44
C ILE A 320 0.48 2.40 -5.97
N PHE A 321 0.79 1.23 -6.52
CA PHE A 321 -0.20 0.27 -7.03
C PHE A 321 -0.19 -1.05 -6.26
N ALA A 322 0.74 -1.23 -5.30
CA ALA A 322 0.76 -2.40 -4.44
C ALA A 322 1.45 -2.13 -3.10
N VAL A 323 0.99 -2.79 -2.04
CA VAL A 323 1.59 -2.73 -0.70
C VAL A 323 1.66 -4.11 -0.05
N SER A 324 2.56 -4.27 0.92
CA SER A 324 2.63 -5.41 1.83
C SER A 324 2.82 -4.91 3.26
N GLY A 325 2.20 -5.60 4.22
CA GLY A 325 2.15 -5.15 5.60
C GLY A 325 1.78 -6.24 6.57
N THR A 326 1.65 -5.85 7.84
CA THR A 326 1.18 -6.72 8.92
C THR A 326 0.17 -5.96 9.77
N ALA A 327 -1.06 -6.48 9.83
CA ALA A 327 -2.01 -6.09 10.86
C ALA A 327 -1.68 -6.87 12.15
N THR A 328 -1.51 -6.17 13.26
CA THR A 328 -1.23 -6.75 14.59
C THR A 328 -2.42 -6.53 15.53
N GLY A 329 -2.41 -7.19 16.68
CA GLY A 329 -3.51 -7.06 17.66
C GLY A 329 -4.83 -7.66 17.18
N VAL A 330 -4.77 -8.60 16.22
CA VAL A 330 -5.97 -9.25 15.66
C VAL A 330 -6.46 -10.33 16.63
N ASP A 331 -7.77 -10.39 16.86
CA ASP A 331 -8.37 -11.43 17.71
C ASP A 331 -7.92 -12.85 17.27
N PRO A 332 -7.42 -13.70 18.18
CA PRO A 332 -6.96 -15.05 17.83
C PRO A 332 -8.03 -15.93 17.18
N GLY A 333 -9.30 -15.77 17.54
CA GLY A 333 -10.44 -16.45 16.91
C GLY A 333 -10.68 -16.00 15.48
N VAL A 334 -10.52 -14.70 15.18
CA VAL A 334 -10.52 -14.15 13.82
C VAL A 334 -9.35 -14.74 13.01
N VAL A 335 -8.13 -14.71 13.56
CA VAL A 335 -6.95 -15.30 12.90
C VAL A 335 -7.18 -16.78 12.59
N GLN A 336 -7.67 -17.55 13.55
CA GLN A 336 -7.96 -18.97 13.37
C GLN A 336 -9.09 -19.18 12.34
N GLY A 337 -10.14 -18.38 12.39
CA GLY A 337 -11.26 -18.45 11.45
C GLY A 337 -10.84 -18.18 10.01
N ILE A 338 -9.97 -17.19 9.76
CA ILE A 338 -9.42 -16.96 8.42
C ILE A 338 -8.56 -18.15 7.98
N ARG A 339 -7.82 -18.79 8.89
CA ARG A 339 -6.97 -19.96 8.58
C ARG A 339 -7.80 -21.18 8.19
N THR A 340 -8.84 -21.49 8.94
CA THR A 340 -9.60 -22.75 8.77
C THR A 340 -10.74 -22.63 7.77
N ASN A 341 -11.40 -21.47 7.73
CA ASN A 341 -12.60 -21.26 6.91
C ASN A 341 -12.51 -19.93 6.14
N PRO A 342 -11.52 -19.76 5.22
CA PRO A 342 -11.30 -18.48 4.53
C PRO A 342 -12.53 -17.98 3.77
N ARG A 343 -13.36 -18.88 3.23
CA ARG A 343 -14.58 -18.53 2.48
C ARG A 343 -15.67 -17.84 3.32
N ASN A 344 -15.49 -17.72 4.64
CA ASN A 344 -16.34 -16.93 5.53
C ASN A 344 -15.84 -15.49 5.71
N TRP A 345 -14.80 -15.08 4.97
CA TRP A 345 -14.14 -13.78 5.07
C TRP A 345 -13.85 -13.19 3.70
N TYR A 346 -13.98 -11.89 3.56
CA TYR A 346 -13.66 -11.18 2.31
C TYR A 346 -12.74 -9.99 2.57
N ALA A 347 -11.86 -9.72 1.62
CA ALA A 347 -11.08 -8.49 1.59
C ALA A 347 -11.90 -7.40 0.87
N ASN A 348 -11.74 -6.17 1.33
CA ASN A 348 -12.40 -5.00 0.77
C ASN A 348 -11.41 -3.84 0.68
N LEU A 349 -11.46 -3.10 -0.42
CA LEU A 349 -10.62 -1.94 -0.69
C LEU A 349 -11.56 -0.78 -1.02
N HIS A 350 -11.34 0.37 -0.39
CA HIS A 350 -12.23 1.53 -0.54
C HIS A 350 -11.49 2.65 -1.24
N SER A 351 -12.27 3.58 -1.80
CA SER A 351 -11.78 4.87 -2.31
C SER A 351 -12.65 6.00 -1.75
N THR A 352 -12.31 7.25 -2.07
CA THR A 352 -13.16 8.40 -1.73
C THR A 352 -14.49 8.39 -2.50
N GLU A 353 -14.49 7.87 -3.72
CA GLU A 353 -15.68 7.78 -4.58
C GLU A 353 -16.60 6.62 -4.16
N PHE A 354 -16.01 5.51 -3.72
CA PHE A 354 -16.73 4.32 -3.25
C PHE A 354 -16.42 4.04 -1.78
N PRO A 355 -16.92 4.89 -0.85
CA PRO A 355 -16.60 4.77 0.57
C PRO A 355 -17.22 3.53 1.23
N GLY A 356 -18.25 2.92 0.64
CA GLY A 356 -18.81 1.66 1.11
C GLY A 356 -18.02 0.41 0.67
N GLY A 357 -17.08 0.57 -0.27
CA GLY A 357 -16.29 -0.50 -0.86
C GLY A 357 -16.14 -0.29 -2.37
N ALA A 358 -14.92 -0.02 -2.83
CA ALA A 358 -14.63 0.09 -4.26
C ALA A 358 -14.57 -1.29 -4.90
N VAL A 359 -13.85 -2.22 -4.27
CA VAL A 359 -13.77 -3.61 -4.72
C VAL A 359 -13.80 -4.59 -3.56
N ARG A 360 -14.48 -5.72 -3.78
CA ARG A 360 -14.64 -6.82 -2.82
C ARG A 360 -14.19 -8.13 -3.42
N GLY A 361 -13.67 -9.03 -2.58
CA GLY A 361 -13.35 -10.39 -3.01
C GLY A 361 -13.28 -11.38 -1.85
N GLN A 362 -13.91 -12.54 -2.02
CA GLN A 362 -13.92 -13.61 -1.01
C GLN A 362 -12.53 -14.25 -0.88
N LEU A 363 -12.07 -14.46 0.36
CA LEU A 363 -10.85 -15.21 0.61
C LEU A 363 -11.04 -16.69 0.28
N ASN A 364 -10.04 -17.28 -0.38
CA ASN A 364 -9.93 -18.70 -0.69
C ASN A 364 -8.49 -19.19 -0.48
N ASP A 365 -8.28 -20.51 -0.51
CA ASP A 365 -6.95 -21.13 -0.45
C ASP A 365 -6.17 -20.98 -1.76
#